data_AF-A0A820UYM6-F1
#
_entry.id   AF-A0A820UYM6-F1
#
_cell.length_a   1.000
_cell.length_b   1.000
_cell.length_c   1.000
_cell.angle_alpha   90.00
_cell.angle_beta   90.00
_cell.angle_gamma   90.00
#
_symmetry.space_group_name_H-M   'P 1'
#
loop_
_entity.id
_entity.type
_entity.pdbx_description
1 polymer ?
#
loop_
_entity_poly.entity_id
_entity_poly.type
_entity_poly.pdbx_seq_one_letter_code
_entity_poly.pdbx_strand_id
1 'polypeptide(L)'
;MFYINIFLDYNHLSLIDQFHKQSFFWDYLLNFDATLKQCGDLSQLWYREFYLELTMGRKIQFPIEMSMPWILADHILESIKQPMIEYVFYPMDLYNDAAMHALLVFRKQFLYDEIEAEVNLCFDQLVFKLSDKIFTHFKSLAAWQVFYFYKVKDNRIIVCLACYLTKDIVRNVI
;
A
#
# COMPACT_ATOMS: atom_id res chain seq x y z
N MET A 1 -49.20 37.89 -21.38
CA MET A 1 -48.06 37.69 -22.30
C MET A 1 -46.94 38.63 -21.86
N PHE A 2 -46.23 38.26 -20.79
CA PHE A 2 -45.12 39.06 -20.27
C PHE A 2 -43.86 38.60 -21.00
N TYR A 3 -43.43 39.40 -21.98
CA TYR A 3 -42.09 39.28 -22.57
C TYR A 3 -41.08 39.68 -21.49
N ILE A 4 -40.43 38.68 -20.89
CA ILE A 4 -39.16 38.91 -20.19
C ILE A 4 -38.17 39.29 -21.29
N ASN A 5 -37.95 40.60 -21.46
CA ASN A 5 -36.83 41.11 -22.25
C ASN A 5 -35.55 40.67 -21.57
N ILE A 6 -34.90 39.63 -22.11
CA ILE A 6 -33.56 39.25 -21.73
C ILE A 6 -32.64 40.33 -22.29
N PHE A 7 -32.24 41.28 -21.44
CA PHE A 7 -31.34 42.39 -21.74
C PHE A 7 -29.89 41.95 -22.07
N LEU A 8 -29.61 40.64 -22.13
CA LEU A 8 -28.29 40.07 -22.35
C LEU A 8 -28.21 39.44 -23.74
N ASP A 9 -27.30 39.93 -24.57
CA ASP A 9 -27.00 39.31 -25.86
C ASP A 9 -26.40 37.91 -25.67
N TYR A 10 -26.65 37.03 -26.64
CA TYR A 10 -26.15 35.65 -26.64
C TYR A 10 -24.62 35.57 -26.44
N ASN A 11 -23.87 36.53 -27.01
CA ASN A 11 -22.42 36.61 -26.83
C ASN A 11 -22.02 36.89 -25.38
N HIS A 12 -22.74 37.76 -24.68
CA HIS A 12 -22.51 38.02 -23.26
C HIS A 12 -22.88 36.82 -22.40
N LEU A 13 -23.96 36.13 -22.74
CA LEU A 13 -24.40 34.92 -22.04
C LEU A 13 -23.36 33.79 -22.17
N SER A 14 -22.78 33.62 -23.35
CA SER A 14 -21.68 32.68 -23.61
C SER A 14 -20.42 33.00 -22.78
N LEU A 15 -20.04 34.28 -22.70
CA LEU A 15 -18.88 34.70 -21.90
C LEU A 15 -19.10 34.48 -20.39
N ILE A 16 -20.30 34.77 -19.88
CA ILE A 16 -20.64 34.55 -18.48
C ILE A 16 -20.63 33.05 -18.15
N ASP A 17 -21.21 32.20 -19.00
CA ASP A 17 -21.21 30.75 -18.82
C ASP A 17 -19.78 30.18 -18.88
N GLN A 18 -18.96 30.68 -19.80
CA GLN A 18 -17.54 30.30 -19.88
C GLN A 18 -16.78 30.68 -18.61
N PHE A 19 -16.95 31.92 -18.13
CA PHE A 19 -16.32 32.38 -16.89
C PHE A 19 -16.79 31.57 -15.68
N HIS A 20 -18.09 31.32 -15.55
CA HIS A 20 -18.68 30.52 -14.47
C HIS A 20 -18.14 29.08 -14.44
N LYS A 21 -17.99 28.45 -15.61
CA LYS A 21 -17.38 27.12 -15.73
C LYS A 21 -15.90 27.12 -15.36
N GLN A 22 -15.17 28.15 -15.74
CA GLN A 22 -13.75 28.28 -15.41
C GLN A 22 -13.53 28.58 -13.92
N SER A 23 -14.39 29.41 -13.32
CA SER A 23 -14.26 29.84 -11.93
C SER A 23 -14.70 28.82 -10.90
N PHE A 24 -15.46 27.80 -11.31
CA PHE A 24 -15.95 26.74 -10.43
C PHE A 24 -14.85 26.07 -9.60
N PHE A 25 -13.66 25.85 -10.18
CA PHE A 25 -12.56 25.18 -9.47
C PHE A 25 -11.62 26.11 -8.71
N TRP A 26 -11.83 27.43 -8.76
CA TRP A 26 -10.90 28.37 -8.15
C TRP A 26 -10.82 28.24 -6.65
N ASP A 27 -11.94 28.00 -5.95
CA ASP A 27 -11.92 27.80 -4.49
C ASP A 27 -11.08 26.58 -4.09
N TYR A 28 -11.14 25.49 -4.86
CA TYR A 28 -10.34 24.29 -4.65
C TYR A 28 -8.86 24.52 -5.00
N LEU A 29 -8.58 25.25 -6.08
CA LEU A 29 -7.21 25.59 -6.49
C LEU A 29 -6.54 26.57 -5.53
N LEU A 30 -7.29 27.54 -4.99
CA LEU A 30 -6.80 28.45 -3.95
C LEU A 30 -6.55 27.70 -2.65
N ASN A 31 -7.41 26.74 -2.29
CA ASN A 31 -7.22 25.82 -1.18
C ASN A 31 -6.53 24.52 -1.61
N PHE A 32 -5.41 24.63 -2.33
CA PHE A 32 -4.75 23.49 -2.95
C PHE A 32 -4.36 22.39 -1.95
N ASP A 33 -3.76 22.75 -0.81
CA ASP A 33 -3.31 21.77 0.20
C ASP A 33 -4.47 20.93 0.76
N ALA A 34 -5.58 21.58 1.11
CA ALA A 34 -6.76 20.90 1.63
C ALA A 34 -7.40 20.01 0.56
N THR A 35 -7.51 20.51 -0.67
CA THR A 35 -8.07 19.75 -1.80
C THR A 35 -7.21 18.54 -2.14
N LEU A 36 -5.88 18.69 -2.16
CA LEU A 36 -4.94 17.60 -2.44
C LEU A 36 -5.09 16.48 -1.41
N LYS A 37 -5.14 16.83 -0.12
CA LYS A 37 -5.37 15.85 0.96
C LYS A 37 -6.71 15.15 0.83
N GLN A 38 -7.78 15.89 0.51
CA GLN A 38 -9.10 15.30 0.30
C GLN A 38 -9.15 14.36 -0.91
N CYS A 39 -8.45 14.70 -2.00
CA CYS A 39 -8.38 13.84 -3.19
C CYS A 39 -7.51 12.59 -2.97
N GLY A 40 -6.52 12.67 -2.08
CA GLY A 40 -5.62 11.57 -1.73
C GLY A 40 -6.06 10.73 -0.54
N ASP A 41 -7.23 10.99 0.06
CA ASP A 41 -7.65 10.32 1.28
C ASP A 41 -8.07 8.86 1.01
N LEU A 42 -7.23 7.92 1.47
CA LEU A 42 -7.48 6.48 1.42
C LEU A 42 -7.66 5.88 2.83
N SER A 43 -7.86 6.72 3.85
CA SER A 43 -7.99 6.31 5.27
C SER A 43 -9.11 5.31 5.52
N GLN A 44 -10.19 5.37 4.73
CA GLN A 44 -11.39 4.54 4.87
C GLN A 44 -11.15 3.05 4.64
N LEU A 45 -10.02 2.66 4.02
CA LEU A 45 -9.72 1.26 3.73
C LEU A 45 -9.44 0.42 5.00
N TRP A 46 -9.02 1.05 6.09
CA TRP A 46 -8.74 0.34 7.35
C TRP A 46 -9.98 0.16 8.24
N TYR A 47 -10.90 1.13 8.21
CA TYR A 47 -12.05 1.21 9.11
C TYR A 47 -13.08 0.11 8.85
N ARG A 48 -13.54 -0.55 9.91
CA ARG A 48 -14.35 -1.79 9.86
C ARG A 48 -15.46 -1.83 10.90
N GLU A 49 -15.76 -0.71 11.57
CA GLU A 49 -16.71 -0.61 12.69
C GLU A 49 -18.12 -1.03 12.28
N PHE A 50 -18.54 -0.68 11.07
CA PHE A 50 -19.81 -1.14 10.51
C PHE A 50 -19.91 -2.66 10.46
N TYR A 51 -18.84 -3.34 10.04
CA TYR A 51 -18.81 -4.80 9.97
C TYR A 51 -18.69 -5.45 11.35
N LEU A 52 -18.01 -4.80 12.30
CA LEU A 52 -17.94 -5.25 13.69
C LEU A 52 -19.33 -5.22 14.35
N GLU A 53 -20.09 -4.14 14.15
CA GLU A 53 -21.45 -4.01 14.65
C GLU A 53 -22.38 -5.13 14.13
N LEU A 54 -22.25 -5.48 12.85
CA LEU A 54 -22.99 -6.60 12.24
C LEU A 54 -22.68 -7.97 12.88
N THR A 55 -21.56 -8.12 13.60
CA THR A 55 -21.26 -9.37 14.31
C THR A 55 -22.05 -9.53 15.61
N MET A 56 -22.84 -8.53 16.01
CA MET A 56 -23.65 -8.53 17.25
C MET A 56 -22.81 -8.85 18.49
N GLY A 57 -21.63 -8.24 18.60
CA GLY A 57 -20.70 -8.43 19.71
C GLY A 57 -19.99 -9.79 19.76
N ARG A 58 -20.15 -10.64 18.74
CA ARG A 58 -19.44 -11.94 18.65
C ARG A 58 -17.96 -11.79 18.33
N LYS A 59 -17.58 -10.70 17.65
CA LYS A 59 -16.17 -10.36 17.39
C LYS A 59 -15.88 -8.99 17.96
N ILE A 60 -14.79 -8.92 18.72
CA ILE A 60 -14.26 -7.67 19.26
C ILE A 60 -13.42 -6.97 18.18
N GLN A 61 -12.64 -7.74 17.41
CA GLN A 61 -11.86 -7.22 16.28
C GLN A 61 -11.65 -8.30 15.20
N PHE A 62 -11.36 -7.89 13.96
CA PHE A 62 -10.98 -8.77 12.86
C PHE A 62 -9.47 -9.06 12.85
N PRO A 63 -9.04 -10.25 12.40
CA PRO A 63 -7.62 -10.55 12.24
C PRO A 63 -6.97 -9.69 11.14
N ILE A 64 -5.64 -9.57 11.19
CA ILE A 64 -4.85 -8.77 10.23
C ILE A 64 -4.97 -9.27 8.78
N GLU A 65 -5.23 -10.56 8.59
CA GLU A 65 -5.47 -11.17 7.26
C GLU A 65 -6.73 -10.63 6.57
N MET A 66 -7.60 -9.94 7.32
CA MET A 66 -8.80 -9.27 6.82
C MET A 66 -8.64 -7.74 6.79
N SER A 67 -7.42 -7.22 7.01
CA SER A 67 -7.12 -5.79 6.94
C SER A 67 -6.62 -5.43 5.55
N MET A 68 -7.27 -4.46 4.90
CA MET A 68 -6.93 -4.09 3.52
C MET A 68 -5.48 -3.61 3.36
N PRO A 69 -4.93 -2.73 4.22
CA PRO A 69 -3.52 -2.36 4.17
C PRO A 69 -2.58 -3.57 4.22
N TRP A 70 -2.83 -4.52 5.13
CA TRP A 70 -2.00 -5.72 5.25
C TRP A 70 -2.18 -6.69 4.09
N ILE A 71 -3.41 -6.95 3.62
CA ILE A 71 -3.67 -7.81 2.46
C ILE A 71 -2.87 -7.33 1.25
N LEU A 72 -2.82 -6.02 1.00
CA LEU A 72 -2.07 -5.44 -0.11
C LEU A 72 -0.55 -5.55 0.08
N ALA A 73 -0.04 -5.25 1.28
CA ALA A 73 1.37 -5.39 1.62
C ALA A 73 1.82 -6.85 1.49
N ASP A 74 1.03 -7.78 2.03
CA ASP A 74 1.33 -9.20 2.03
C ASP A 74 1.30 -9.78 0.62
N HIS A 75 0.34 -9.36 -0.22
CA HIS A 75 0.31 -9.75 -1.62
C HIS A 75 1.58 -9.32 -2.37
N ILE A 76 2.10 -8.12 -2.12
CA ILE A 76 3.37 -7.66 -2.68
C ILE A 76 4.51 -8.55 -2.18
N LEU A 77 4.54 -8.81 -0.88
CA LEU A 77 5.56 -9.65 -0.25
C LEU A 77 5.51 -11.09 -0.70
N GLU A 78 4.37 -11.66 -1.09
CA GLU A 78 4.27 -13.03 -1.59
C GLU A 78 4.54 -13.11 -3.09
N SER A 79 4.30 -12.03 -3.83
CA SER A 79 4.47 -11.99 -5.28
C SER A 79 5.89 -12.39 -5.71
N ILE A 80 5.94 -13.14 -6.82
CA ILE A 80 7.19 -13.61 -7.45
C ILE A 80 7.81 -12.48 -8.31
N LYS A 81 7.02 -11.46 -8.67
CA LYS A 81 7.45 -10.36 -9.55
C LYS A 81 8.34 -9.38 -8.78
N GLN A 82 9.65 -9.47 -9.03
CA GLN A 82 10.68 -8.59 -8.46
C GLN A 82 10.39 -7.08 -8.47
N PRO A 83 9.79 -6.46 -9.50
CA PRO A 83 9.56 -5.01 -9.47
C PRO A 83 8.47 -4.56 -8.49
N MET A 84 7.63 -5.48 -7.97
CA MET A 84 6.55 -5.08 -7.05
C MET A 84 7.06 -4.76 -5.64
N ILE A 85 8.24 -5.28 -5.25
CA ILE A 85 8.75 -5.12 -3.88
C ILE A 85 9.05 -3.67 -3.51
N GLU A 86 9.37 -2.84 -4.49
CA GLU A 86 9.61 -1.39 -4.31
C GLU A 86 8.36 -0.66 -3.81
N TYR A 87 7.18 -1.24 -4.04
CA TYR A 87 5.90 -0.65 -3.67
C TYR A 87 5.39 -1.10 -2.29
N VAL A 88 6.12 -1.93 -1.55
CA VAL A 88 5.64 -2.53 -0.28
C VAL A 88 5.29 -1.49 0.79
N PHE A 89 5.93 -0.30 0.74
CA PHE A 89 5.68 0.75 1.73
C PHE A 89 4.46 1.62 1.40
N TYR A 90 3.92 1.60 0.17
CA TYR A 90 2.70 2.37 -0.15
C TYR A 90 1.47 1.84 0.61
N PRO A 91 1.21 0.51 0.67
CA PRO A 91 0.14 -0.01 1.52
C PRO A 91 0.37 0.23 3.01
N MET A 92 1.63 0.28 3.46
CA MET A 92 1.93 0.59 4.86
C MET A 92 1.62 2.04 5.20
N ASP A 93 1.72 2.96 4.22
CA ASP A 93 1.37 4.37 4.40
C ASP A 93 -0.14 4.59 4.63
N LEU A 94 -1.00 3.66 4.22
CA LEU A 94 -2.44 3.70 4.51
C LEU A 94 -2.74 3.72 6.01
N TYR A 95 -1.86 3.15 6.83
CA TYR A 95 -2.00 3.24 8.29
C TYR A 95 -1.77 4.66 8.81
N ASN A 96 -0.91 5.45 8.15
CA ASN A 96 -0.72 6.86 8.49
C ASN A 96 -1.97 7.68 8.17
N ASP A 97 -2.59 7.44 7.02
CA ASP A 97 -3.85 8.08 6.64
C ASP A 97 -4.97 7.72 7.62
N ALA A 98 -5.10 6.43 7.96
CA ALA A 98 -6.08 5.96 8.93
C ALA A 98 -5.85 6.60 10.31
N ALA A 99 -4.61 6.62 10.81
CA ALA A 99 -4.26 7.19 12.10
C ALA A 99 -4.52 8.70 12.17
N MET A 100 -4.14 9.43 11.12
CA MET A 100 -4.41 10.86 11.01
C MET A 100 -5.92 11.14 11.04
N HIS A 101 -6.71 10.36 10.30
CA HIS A 101 -8.16 10.50 10.28
C HIS A 101 -8.79 10.16 11.65
N ALA A 102 -8.26 9.15 12.36
CA ALA A 102 -8.74 8.75 13.69
C ALA A 102 -8.59 9.88 14.71
N LEU A 103 -7.42 10.54 14.70
CA LEU A 103 -7.09 11.61 15.65
C LEU A 103 -7.75 12.94 15.28
N LEU A 104 -7.72 13.34 14.01
CA LEU A 104 -8.15 14.68 13.59
C LEU A 104 -9.65 14.77 13.29
N VAL A 105 -10.22 13.73 12.65
CA VAL A 105 -11.62 13.73 12.19
C VAL A 105 -12.53 13.04 13.21
N PHE A 106 -12.28 11.76 13.52
CA PHE A 106 -13.11 11.01 14.48
C PHE A 106 -12.87 11.43 15.93
N ARG A 107 -11.66 11.89 16.25
CA ARG A 107 -11.21 12.30 17.59
C ARG A 107 -11.42 11.20 18.62
N LYS A 108 -11.05 9.97 18.27
CA LYS A 108 -11.16 8.78 19.13
C LYS A 108 -9.79 8.15 19.34
N GLN A 109 -9.37 8.07 20.60
CA GLN A 109 -8.08 7.48 20.98
C GLN A 109 -8.05 5.97 20.76
N PHE A 110 -9.12 5.26 21.12
CA PHE A 110 -9.18 3.80 20.97
C PHE A 110 -8.96 3.32 19.53
N LEU A 111 -9.43 4.08 18.52
CA LEU A 111 -9.17 3.76 17.11
C LEU A 111 -7.69 3.86 16.77
N TYR A 112 -7.02 4.88 17.29
CA TYR A 112 -5.58 5.04 17.12
C TYR A 112 -4.80 3.91 17.81
N ASP A 113 -5.18 3.55 19.03
CA ASP A 113 -4.55 2.46 19.79
C ASP A 113 -4.68 1.11 19.04
N GLU A 114 -5.83 0.85 18.41
CA GLU A 114 -6.04 -0.32 17.56
C GLU A 114 -5.19 -0.30 16.29
N ILE A 115 -5.10 0.85 15.61
CA ILE A 115 -4.24 1.03 14.43
C ILE A 115 -2.77 0.79 14.80
N GLU A 116 -2.30 1.39 15.90
CA GLU A 116 -0.92 1.22 16.39
C GLU A 116 -0.60 -0.25 16.70
N ALA A 117 -1.51 -0.95 17.37
CA ALA A 117 -1.36 -2.37 17.67
C ALA A 117 -1.29 -3.23 16.40
N GLU A 118 -2.13 -2.95 15.40
CA GLU A 118 -2.15 -3.67 14.12
C GLU A 118 -0.86 -3.42 13.32
N VAL A 119 -0.40 -2.16 13.25
CA VAL A 119 0.85 -1.79 12.58
C VAL A 119 2.04 -2.49 13.20
N ASN A 120 2.15 -2.50 14.53
CA ASN A 120 3.27 -3.16 15.22
C ASN A 120 3.37 -4.65 14.82
N LEU A 121 2.24 -5.37 14.84
CA LEU A 121 2.21 -6.77 14.44
C LEU A 121 2.54 -6.97 12.95
N CYS A 122 1.97 -6.13 12.07
CA CYS A 122 2.23 -6.19 10.63
C CYS A 122 3.69 -5.87 10.30
N PHE A 123 4.28 -4.90 10.99
CA PHE A 123 5.66 -4.47 10.78
C PHE A 123 6.65 -5.57 11.17
N ASP A 124 6.43 -6.27 12.28
CA ASP A 124 7.24 -7.43 12.66
C ASP A 124 7.20 -8.52 11.57
N GLN A 125 6.02 -8.80 11.01
CA GLN A 125 5.86 -9.77 9.93
C GLN A 125 6.52 -9.31 8.62
N LEU A 126 6.41 -8.02 8.29
CA LEU A 126 7.06 -7.40 7.13
C LEU A 126 8.57 -7.58 7.22
N VAL A 127 9.19 -7.23 8.36
CA VAL A 127 10.63 -7.36 8.57
C VAL A 127 11.07 -8.81 8.43
N PHE A 128 10.32 -9.76 8.99
CA PHE A 128 10.62 -11.19 8.90
C PHE A 128 10.57 -11.69 7.43
N LYS A 129 9.44 -11.48 6.73
CA LYS A 129 9.25 -11.94 5.35
C LYS A 129 10.24 -11.29 4.38
N LEU A 130 10.49 -9.99 4.53
CA LEU A 130 11.43 -9.25 3.69
C LEU A 130 12.86 -9.73 3.89
N SER A 131 13.28 -9.94 5.14
CA SER A 131 14.63 -10.40 5.46
C SER A 131 14.92 -11.79 4.87
N ASP A 132 13.97 -12.72 4.99
CA ASP A 132 14.10 -14.06 4.41
C ASP A 132 14.20 -14.02 2.87
N LYS A 133 13.42 -13.16 2.22
CA LYS A 133 13.48 -12.96 0.77
C LYS A 133 14.82 -12.37 0.32
N ILE A 134 15.30 -11.32 0.99
CA ILE A 134 16.60 -10.70 0.68
C ILE A 134 17.72 -11.75 0.84
N PHE A 135 17.73 -12.47 1.95
CA PHE A 135 18.72 -13.50 2.23
C PHE A 135 18.70 -14.61 1.17
N THR A 136 17.53 -15.14 0.84
CA THR A 136 17.37 -16.19 -0.16
C THR A 136 17.80 -15.73 -1.56
N HIS A 137 17.50 -14.48 -1.92
CA HIS A 137 17.90 -13.90 -3.20
C HIS A 137 19.44 -13.83 -3.33
N PHE A 138 20.12 -13.23 -2.35
CA PHE A 138 21.58 -13.10 -2.38
C PHE A 138 22.29 -14.45 -2.23
N LYS A 139 21.75 -15.39 -1.44
CA LYS A 139 22.24 -16.76 -1.37
C LYS A 139 22.19 -17.47 -2.72
N SER A 140 21.09 -17.31 -3.46
CA SER A 140 20.92 -17.88 -4.80
C SER A 140 21.88 -17.24 -5.81
N LEU A 141 22.06 -15.92 -5.73
CA LEU A 141 22.98 -15.18 -6.60
C LEU A 141 24.44 -15.63 -6.38
N ALA A 142 24.89 -15.73 -5.13
CA ALA A 142 26.23 -16.20 -4.80
C ALA A 142 26.46 -17.65 -5.29
N ALA A 143 25.47 -18.53 -5.10
CA ALA A 143 25.54 -19.90 -5.59
C ALA A 143 25.67 -19.96 -7.13
N TRP A 144 24.93 -19.11 -7.85
CA TRP A 144 25.01 -19.01 -9.30
C TRP A 144 26.38 -18.49 -9.76
N GLN A 145 26.91 -17.44 -9.11
CA GLN A 145 28.24 -16.89 -9.44
C GLN A 145 29.36 -17.94 -9.28
N VAL A 146 29.35 -18.69 -8.18
CA VAL A 146 30.32 -19.78 -7.96
C VAL A 146 30.17 -20.86 -9.03
N PHE A 147 28.94 -21.29 -9.34
CA PHE A 147 28.70 -22.29 -10.38
C PHE A 147 29.24 -21.87 -11.76
N TYR A 148 29.02 -20.61 -12.16
CA TYR A 148 29.55 -20.08 -13.42
C TYR A 148 31.08 -20.04 -13.44
N PHE A 149 31.73 -19.68 -12.33
CA PHE A 149 33.19 -19.68 -12.23
C PHE A 149 33.80 -21.08 -12.43
N TYR A 150 33.17 -22.12 -11.85
CA TYR A 150 33.60 -23.51 -12.06
C TYR A 150 33.35 -24.01 -13.50
N LYS A 151 32.22 -23.63 -14.12
CA LYS A 151 31.92 -24.00 -15.51
C LYS A 151 32.90 -23.39 -16.52
N VAL A 152 33.40 -22.17 -16.27
CA VAL A 152 34.40 -21.51 -17.14
C VAL A 152 35.78 -22.15 -17.00
N LYS A 153 36.13 -22.69 -15.83
CA LYS A 153 37.42 -23.36 -15.59
C LYS A 153 37.50 -24.77 -16.18
N ASP A 154 36.42 -25.56 -16.07
CA ASP A 154 36.39 -26.93 -16.57
C ASP A 154 35.23 -27.11 -17.55
N ASN A 155 35.54 -27.16 -18.85
CA ASN A 155 34.59 -27.43 -19.94
C ASN A 155 33.98 -28.87 -19.89
N ARG A 156 34.14 -29.56 -18.76
CA ARG A 156 33.67 -30.91 -18.45
C ARG A 156 33.17 -30.97 -17.01
N ILE A 157 32.05 -30.32 -16.70
CA ILE A 157 31.31 -30.66 -15.48
C ILE A 157 29.85 -30.93 -15.86
N ILE A 158 29.55 -32.23 -15.93
CA ILE A 158 28.20 -32.79 -15.93
C ILE A 158 27.60 -32.53 -14.56
N VAL A 159 26.38 -32.01 -14.56
CA VAL A 159 25.55 -31.67 -13.40
C VAL A 159 25.45 -32.83 -12.42
N CYS A 160 25.80 -32.61 -11.15
CA CYS A 160 25.16 -33.21 -9.97
C CYS A 160 25.92 -32.79 -8.69
N LEU A 161 25.47 -31.74 -7.99
CA LEU A 161 25.67 -31.55 -6.53
C LEU A 161 25.08 -30.22 -6.00
N ALA A 162 24.84 -29.23 -6.87
CA ALA A 162 24.36 -27.90 -6.43
C ALA A 162 22.92 -27.87 -5.87
N CYS A 163 22.09 -28.88 -6.16
CA CYS A 163 20.76 -28.99 -5.52
C CYS A 163 20.76 -29.78 -4.20
N TYR A 164 21.78 -30.62 -3.93
CA TYR A 164 21.81 -31.45 -2.72
C TYR A 164 22.47 -30.75 -1.52
N LEU A 165 23.35 -29.76 -1.75
CA LEU A 165 24.11 -29.11 -0.67
C LEU A 165 23.42 -27.91 0.00
N THR A 166 22.31 -27.39 -0.54
CA THR A 166 21.68 -26.19 0.03
C THR A 166 20.80 -26.45 1.25
N LYS A 167 20.40 -27.71 1.52
CA LYS A 167 19.67 -28.09 2.74
C LYS A 167 20.58 -28.60 3.88
N ASP A 168 21.67 -29.31 3.59
CA ASP A 168 22.44 -29.99 4.65
C ASP A 168 23.57 -29.15 5.27
N ILE A 169 24.05 -28.09 4.62
CA ILE A 169 25.12 -27.25 5.21
C ILE A 169 24.60 -26.42 6.41
N VAL A 170 23.29 -26.14 6.50
CA VAL A 170 22.73 -25.35 7.61
C VAL A 170 22.54 -26.18 8.89
N ARG A 171 22.52 -27.51 8.84
CA ARG A 171 22.35 -28.35 10.05
C ARG A 171 23.61 -28.58 10.88
N ASN A 172 24.80 -28.23 10.37
CA ASN A 172 26.08 -28.48 11.05
C ASN A 172 26.84 -27.21 11.44
N VAL A 173 26.16 -26.07 11.56
CA VAL A 173 26.77 -24.79 12.03
C VAL A 173 26.01 -24.20 13.23
N ILE A 174 25.36 -25.06 14.02
CA ILE A 174 24.99 -24.78 15.41
C ILE A 174 25.67 -25.83 16.28
#